data_AF-A0A537ES53-F1
#
_entry.id   AF-A0A537ES53-F1
#
_cell.length_a   1.000
_cell.length_b   1.000
_cell.length_c   1.000
_cell.angle_alpha   90.00
_cell.angle_beta   90.00
_cell.angle_gamma   90.00
#
_symmetry.space_group_name_H-M   'P 1'
#
loop_
_entity.id
_entity.type
_entity.pdbx_description
1 polymer ?
#
loop_
_entity_poly.entity_id
_entity_poly.type
_entity_poly.pdbx_seq_one_letter_code
_entity_poly.pdbx_strand_id
1 'polypeptide(L)'
;MQPQQIKRPGKAYRILAVFITGLFAVSSSYAIPALADTPTTFSGRAFAVSATTPLTGTLTFADTGQLPPQGGEIDATVVSVQTQQAQAEVFLSVTMGFDHRAESQAAIADATLLPGDSNQVTAEFVEAHSLATCTGVSGGSEIANLKLAGQQVTVTGAPNQTITVPRVLTLIINEQIVSSSGGTNAITINALHLTAIGGIEVIVSSAHSDINCGASPPTPKDFMTGGGYVIGNGGGKDNFGFVAGLKPGKTIVSGHLNYIDHSSGDPVKSIDVTSYSGTGLCREFSGPGTVNGQSVTFTVNACDNNEPGKSYDTFSIHLSNGYRVAGVLAGGNIQLHT
;
A
#
# COMPACT_ATOMS: atom_id res chain seq x y z
N MET A 1 -17.83 109.61 -47.83
CA MET A 1 -17.92 108.75 -49.03
C MET A 1 -17.71 107.32 -48.60
N GLN A 2 -18.67 106.42 -48.84
CA GLN A 2 -18.43 104.98 -48.76
C GLN A 2 -17.35 104.58 -49.78
N PRO A 3 -16.66 103.45 -49.54
CA PRO A 3 -16.90 102.33 -50.43
C PRO A 3 -17.11 101.00 -49.70
N GLN A 4 -18.32 100.46 -49.90
CA GLN A 4 -18.60 99.09 -50.35
C GLN A 4 -17.90 97.91 -49.63
N GLN A 5 -18.64 97.33 -48.67
CA GLN A 5 -18.46 95.96 -48.19
C GLN A 5 -18.99 94.97 -49.25
N ILE A 6 -18.12 94.16 -49.84
CA ILE A 6 -18.50 93.02 -50.69
C ILE A 6 -18.30 91.72 -49.89
N LYS A 7 -19.41 91.04 -49.59
CA LYS A 7 -19.48 89.67 -49.05
C LYS A 7 -18.77 88.71 -50.02
N ARG A 8 -17.82 87.92 -49.51
CA ARG A 8 -17.21 86.79 -50.24
C ARG A 8 -17.98 85.49 -49.94
N PRO A 9 -18.42 84.71 -50.95
CA PRO A 9 -19.06 83.40 -50.75
C PRO A 9 -18.01 82.31 -50.47
N GLY A 10 -18.44 81.29 -49.71
CA GLY A 10 -17.59 80.29 -49.06
C GLY A 10 -16.86 79.31 -49.99
N LYS A 11 -15.76 78.75 -49.47
CA LYS A 11 -15.08 77.59 -50.04
C LYS A 11 -14.92 76.51 -48.97
N ALA A 12 -15.27 75.30 -49.38
CA ALA A 12 -15.36 74.08 -48.60
C ALA A 12 -14.03 73.63 -47.99
N TYR A 13 -14.14 73.05 -46.79
CA TYR A 13 -13.07 72.33 -46.09
C TYR A 13 -12.67 71.07 -46.88
N ARG A 14 -11.36 70.85 -47.05
CA ARG A 14 -10.79 69.55 -47.42
C ARG A 14 -9.93 69.06 -46.27
N ILE A 15 -10.46 68.06 -45.57
CA ILE A 15 -9.75 67.31 -44.53
C ILE A 15 -8.77 66.36 -45.24
N LEU A 16 -7.50 66.45 -44.88
CA LEU A 16 -6.43 65.59 -45.37
C LEU A 16 -6.49 64.25 -44.60
N ALA A 17 -6.89 63.17 -45.27
CA ALA A 17 -6.87 61.81 -44.72
C ALA A 17 -5.47 61.22 -44.92
N VAL A 18 -4.77 60.94 -43.83
CA VAL A 18 -3.50 60.20 -43.82
C VAL A 18 -3.83 58.71 -43.79
N PHE A 19 -3.46 57.97 -44.84
CA PHE A 19 -3.56 56.52 -44.87
C PHE A 19 -2.29 55.90 -44.25
N ILE A 20 -2.43 55.32 -43.06
CA ILE A 20 -1.41 54.46 -42.46
C ILE A 20 -1.70 53.03 -42.92
N THR A 21 -0.89 52.50 -43.85
CA THR A 21 -0.91 51.08 -44.21
C THR A 21 -0.23 50.26 -43.12
N GLY A 22 -1.02 49.76 -42.17
CA GLY A 22 -0.59 48.76 -41.19
C GLY A 22 -0.48 47.38 -41.85
N LEU A 23 0.74 46.85 -41.94
CA LEU A 23 1.00 45.48 -42.37
C LEU A 23 0.64 44.53 -41.21
N PHE A 24 -0.56 43.95 -41.22
CA PHE A 24 -0.94 42.90 -40.29
C PHE A 24 -0.30 41.58 -40.73
N ALA A 25 0.80 41.18 -40.07
CA ALA A 25 1.28 39.82 -40.14
C ALA A 25 0.32 38.93 -39.33
N VAL A 26 -0.58 38.21 -40.01
CA VAL A 26 -1.38 37.16 -39.39
C VAL A 26 -0.47 35.95 -39.22
N SER A 27 0.17 35.83 -38.05
CA SER A 27 0.82 34.58 -37.67
C SER A 27 -0.27 33.56 -37.34
N SER A 28 -0.63 32.72 -38.31
CA SER A 28 -1.45 31.54 -38.07
C SER A 28 -0.62 30.54 -37.26
N SER A 29 -0.72 30.63 -35.94
CA SER A 29 -0.24 29.59 -35.04
C SER A 29 -1.09 28.34 -35.26
N TYR A 30 -0.58 27.38 -36.02
CA TYR A 30 -1.12 26.03 -36.01
C TYR A 30 -0.81 25.43 -34.63
N ALA A 31 -1.79 25.47 -33.73
CA ALA A 31 -1.76 24.62 -32.56
C ALA A 31 -1.89 23.18 -33.04
N ILE A 32 -0.77 22.48 -33.15
CA ILE A 32 -0.76 21.02 -33.22
C ILE A 32 -1.42 20.56 -31.91
N PRO A 33 -2.54 19.83 -31.94
CA PRO A 33 -3.07 19.24 -30.72
C PRO A 33 -1.97 18.36 -30.15
N ALA A 34 -1.52 18.66 -28.93
CA ALA A 34 -0.74 17.70 -28.17
C ALA A 34 -1.60 16.42 -28.10
N LEU A 35 -1.06 15.30 -28.56
CA LEU A 35 -1.66 14.01 -28.24
C LEU A 35 -1.72 13.95 -26.71
N ALA A 36 -2.94 13.91 -26.15
CA ALA A 36 -3.12 13.69 -24.74
C ALA A 36 -2.60 12.29 -24.46
N ASP A 37 -1.40 12.20 -23.91
CA ASP A 37 -0.85 10.93 -23.44
C ASP A 37 -1.75 10.47 -22.31
N THR A 38 -2.36 9.29 -22.45
CA THR A 38 -3.28 8.77 -21.43
C THR A 38 -2.51 8.66 -20.11
N PRO A 39 -3.00 9.20 -18.99
CA PRO A 39 -2.25 9.11 -17.74
C PRO A 39 -2.16 7.65 -17.29
N THR A 40 -1.08 7.29 -16.61
CA THR A 40 -1.03 6.02 -15.87
C THR A 40 -2.16 5.99 -14.85
N THR A 41 -2.89 4.88 -14.81
CA THR A 41 -3.90 4.63 -13.79
C THR A 41 -3.54 3.42 -12.96
N PHE A 42 -3.84 3.49 -11.67
CA PHE A 42 -3.56 2.44 -10.71
C PHE A 42 -4.86 1.86 -10.15
N SER A 43 -4.82 0.62 -9.71
CA SER A 43 -5.76 0.10 -8.74
C SER A 43 -5.03 -0.94 -7.89
N GLY A 44 -5.69 -1.37 -6.83
CA GLY A 44 -5.09 -2.26 -5.86
C GLY A 44 -5.90 -2.27 -4.58
N ARG A 45 -5.75 -3.36 -3.83
CA ARG A 45 -6.44 -3.56 -2.55
C ARG A 45 -5.66 -4.56 -1.73
N ALA A 46 -5.52 -4.28 -0.43
CA ALA A 46 -4.98 -5.22 0.52
C ALA A 46 -5.98 -5.46 1.65
N PHE A 47 -6.04 -6.70 2.14
CA PHE A 47 -6.80 -7.02 3.35
C PHE A 47 -6.19 -8.19 4.12
N ALA A 48 -6.39 -8.18 5.44
CA ALA A 48 -5.85 -9.19 6.32
C ALA A 48 -6.64 -10.50 6.26
N VAL A 49 -7.97 -10.42 6.38
CA VAL A 49 -8.85 -11.59 6.39
C VAL A 49 -10.15 -11.27 5.66
N SER A 50 -10.56 -12.14 4.75
CA SER A 50 -11.92 -12.16 4.20
C SER A 50 -12.54 -13.52 4.44
N ALA A 51 -13.70 -13.55 5.09
CA ALA A 51 -14.44 -14.78 5.38
C ALA A 51 -15.84 -14.71 4.76
N THR A 52 -16.16 -15.68 3.91
CA THR A 52 -17.47 -15.82 3.28
C THR A 52 -18.17 -17.07 3.81
N THR A 53 -19.44 -16.94 4.20
CA THR A 53 -20.32 -18.08 4.50
C THR A 53 -21.69 -17.89 3.86
N PRO A 54 -22.46 -18.97 3.62
CA PRO A 54 -23.82 -18.83 3.08
C PRO A 54 -24.78 -18.08 4.02
N LEU A 55 -24.51 -18.04 5.32
CA LEU A 55 -25.38 -17.43 6.32
C LEU A 55 -25.09 -15.94 6.52
N THR A 56 -23.81 -15.55 6.48
CA THR A 56 -23.37 -14.19 6.84
C THR A 56 -22.93 -13.36 5.64
N GLY A 57 -22.81 -13.97 4.46
CA GLY A 57 -22.13 -13.35 3.32
C GLY A 57 -20.64 -13.16 3.61
N THR A 58 -20.02 -12.20 2.92
CA THR A 58 -18.60 -11.88 3.02
C THR A 58 -18.35 -10.78 4.04
N LEU A 59 -17.46 -11.05 5.00
CA LEU A 59 -16.90 -10.07 5.92
C LEU A 59 -15.41 -9.92 5.62
N THR A 60 -14.94 -8.69 5.42
CA THR A 60 -13.53 -8.39 5.20
C THR A 60 -13.01 -7.45 6.28
N PHE A 61 -11.81 -7.74 6.79
CA PHE A 61 -11.18 -7.01 7.87
C PHE A 61 -9.81 -6.47 7.46
N ALA A 62 -9.45 -5.32 8.03
CA ALA A 62 -8.23 -4.58 7.68
C ALA A 62 -8.17 -4.26 6.17
N ASP A 63 -9.30 -3.86 5.60
CA ASP A 63 -9.45 -3.66 4.18
C ASP A 63 -9.10 -2.23 3.79
N THR A 64 -8.09 -2.06 2.93
CA THR A 64 -7.73 -0.74 2.38
C THR A 64 -8.83 -0.13 1.52
N GLY A 65 -9.78 -0.95 1.04
CA GLY A 65 -10.61 -0.60 -0.09
C GLY A 65 -9.80 -0.51 -1.37
N GLN A 66 -10.43 -0.02 -2.43
CA GLN A 66 -9.79 0.14 -3.74
C GLN A 66 -8.95 1.42 -3.77
N LEU A 67 -7.71 1.30 -4.24
CA LEU A 67 -6.86 2.43 -4.54
C LEU A 67 -7.49 3.28 -5.68
N PRO A 68 -7.57 4.61 -5.54
CA PRO A 68 -8.03 5.48 -6.60
C PRO A 68 -7.19 5.36 -7.88
N PRO A 69 -7.79 5.54 -9.07
CA PRO A 69 -7.06 5.54 -10.35
C PRO A 69 -5.88 6.51 -10.42
N GLN A 70 -5.92 7.59 -9.66
CA GLN A 70 -4.87 8.60 -9.59
C GLN A 70 -3.66 8.16 -8.76
N GLY A 71 -3.74 7.00 -8.10
CA GLY A 71 -2.74 6.51 -7.19
C GLY A 71 -2.85 7.12 -5.80
N GLY A 72 -1.73 7.17 -5.11
CA GLY A 72 -1.62 7.51 -3.68
C GLY A 72 -1.24 6.29 -2.86
N GLU A 73 -1.55 6.34 -1.57
CA GLU A 73 -1.32 5.27 -0.61
C GLU A 73 -2.52 5.22 0.34
N ILE A 74 -3.00 4.02 0.62
CA ILE A 74 -4.07 3.76 1.57
C ILE A 74 -3.65 2.55 2.41
N ASP A 75 -3.70 2.71 3.73
CA ASP A 75 -3.58 1.61 4.66
C ASP A 75 -4.89 1.42 5.46
N ALA A 76 -5.07 0.21 6.00
CA ALA A 76 -6.20 -0.13 6.85
C ALA A 76 -5.76 -0.96 8.05
N THR A 77 -4.69 -0.52 8.70
CA THR A 77 -4.06 -1.28 9.77
C THR A 77 -4.95 -1.33 11.02
N VAL A 78 -5.40 -2.55 11.39
CA VAL A 78 -6.22 -2.82 12.60
C VAL A 78 -5.45 -3.72 13.57
N VAL A 79 -5.89 -3.85 14.82
CA VAL A 79 -5.15 -4.60 15.85
C VAL A 79 -5.42 -6.11 15.82
N SER A 80 -6.67 -6.53 15.61
CA SER A 80 -7.02 -7.96 15.63
C SER A 80 -8.35 -8.25 14.94
N VAL A 81 -8.50 -9.47 14.43
CA VAL A 81 -9.72 -10.03 13.85
C VAL A 81 -10.16 -11.22 14.67
N GLN A 82 -11.44 -11.27 15.03
CA GLN A 82 -12.04 -12.34 15.83
C GLN A 82 -13.42 -12.66 15.25
N THR A 83 -13.53 -13.78 14.54
CA THR A 83 -14.77 -14.28 13.94
C THR A 83 -14.92 -15.77 14.21
N GLN A 84 -16.09 -16.34 13.87
CA GLN A 84 -16.30 -17.79 13.93
C GLN A 84 -15.41 -18.56 12.94
N GLN A 85 -15.00 -17.93 11.84
CA GLN A 85 -14.27 -18.57 10.75
C GLN A 85 -12.76 -18.34 10.82
N ALA A 86 -12.34 -17.21 11.42
CA ALA A 86 -10.95 -16.78 11.46
C ALA A 86 -10.63 -15.91 12.69
N GLN A 87 -9.47 -16.15 13.29
CA GLN A 87 -8.84 -15.32 14.30
C GLN A 87 -7.44 -14.95 13.82
N ALA A 88 -7.03 -13.71 13.99
CA ALA A 88 -5.70 -13.23 13.60
C ALA A 88 -5.35 -11.93 14.32
N GLU A 89 -4.06 -11.68 14.51
CA GLU A 89 -3.52 -10.37 14.87
C GLU A 89 -3.07 -9.66 13.61
N VAL A 90 -3.57 -8.45 13.37
CA VAL A 90 -3.31 -7.75 12.12
C VAL A 90 -2.22 -6.71 12.33
N PHE A 91 -1.27 -6.67 11.40
CA PHE A 91 -0.13 -5.75 11.48
C PHE A 91 -0.08 -4.80 10.30
N LEU A 92 -0.42 -5.26 9.10
CA LEU A 92 -0.35 -4.43 7.91
C LEU A 92 -1.42 -4.81 6.90
N SER A 93 -2.07 -3.80 6.33
CA SER A 93 -2.73 -3.85 5.03
C SER A 93 -2.49 -2.50 4.38
N VAL A 94 -1.77 -2.48 3.26
CA VAL A 94 -1.46 -1.25 2.53
C VAL A 94 -1.52 -1.50 1.03
N THR A 95 -2.03 -0.52 0.29
CA THR A 95 -2.04 -0.46 -1.17
C THR A 95 -1.55 0.90 -1.61
N MET A 96 -0.77 0.95 -2.67
CA MET A 96 -0.21 2.19 -3.19
C MET A 96 0.00 2.15 -4.70
N GLY A 97 0.02 3.32 -5.30
CA GLY A 97 0.26 3.49 -6.73
C GLY A 97 0.82 4.86 -7.03
N PHE A 98 1.95 4.90 -7.72
CA PHE A 98 2.61 6.13 -8.16
C PHE A 98 3.67 5.80 -9.20
N ASP A 99 4.05 6.80 -9.99
CA ASP A 99 5.03 6.68 -11.07
C ASP A 99 4.64 5.54 -12.03
N HIS A 100 5.39 4.43 -12.07
CA HIS A 100 5.10 3.25 -12.89
C HIS A 100 5.00 1.98 -12.04
N ARG A 101 4.49 2.11 -10.81
CA ARG A 101 4.41 1.06 -9.79
C ARG A 101 3.06 1.09 -9.07
N ALA A 102 2.37 -0.05 -9.03
CA ALA A 102 1.30 -0.35 -8.09
C ALA A 102 1.75 -1.49 -7.19
N GLU A 103 1.52 -1.38 -5.89
CA GLU A 103 1.99 -2.34 -4.91
C GLU A 103 0.99 -2.48 -3.76
N SER A 104 0.81 -3.72 -3.29
CA SER A 104 -0.02 -4.02 -2.13
C SER A 104 0.67 -5.03 -1.23
N GLN A 105 0.45 -4.89 0.07
CA GLN A 105 0.99 -5.77 1.12
C GLN A 105 -0.05 -6.04 2.19
N ALA A 106 -0.12 -7.27 2.68
CA ALA A 106 -0.90 -7.63 3.85
C ALA A 106 -0.11 -8.60 4.74
N ALA A 107 -0.03 -8.32 6.05
CA ALA A 107 0.72 -9.13 7.01
C ALA A 107 -0.05 -9.29 8.33
N ILE A 108 -0.10 -10.54 8.81
CA ILE A 108 -0.74 -10.91 10.07
C ILE A 108 0.15 -11.85 10.89
N ALA A 109 -0.11 -11.94 12.20
CA ALA A 109 0.42 -12.98 13.09
C ALA A 109 -0.70 -13.84 13.66
N ASP A 110 -0.31 -15.02 14.15
CA ASP A 110 -1.18 -15.95 14.90
C ASP A 110 -2.54 -16.21 14.23
N ALA A 111 -2.48 -16.56 12.95
CA ALA A 111 -3.64 -16.90 12.15
C ALA A 111 -4.22 -18.25 12.59
N THR A 112 -5.52 -18.29 12.85
CA THR A 112 -6.29 -19.51 13.10
C THR A 112 -7.56 -19.50 12.26
N LEU A 113 -7.68 -20.45 11.33
CA LEU A 113 -8.87 -20.64 10.49
C LEU A 113 -9.65 -21.85 10.96
N LEU A 114 -10.99 -21.76 10.89
CA LEU A 114 -11.92 -22.76 11.42
C LEU A 114 -11.62 -23.10 12.89
N PRO A 115 -11.59 -22.09 13.80
CA PRO A 115 -11.24 -22.31 15.19
C PRO A 115 -12.14 -23.33 15.87
N GLY A 116 -11.53 -24.34 16.50
CA GLY A 116 -12.24 -25.44 17.16
C GLY A 116 -12.69 -26.57 16.24
N ASP A 117 -12.52 -26.45 14.91
CA ASP A 117 -12.76 -27.54 13.97
C ASP A 117 -11.60 -28.55 13.98
N SER A 118 -11.91 -29.83 13.72
CA SER A 118 -10.90 -30.88 13.55
C SER A 118 -9.89 -30.61 12.42
N ASN A 119 -10.25 -29.78 11.46
CA ASN A 119 -9.43 -29.37 10.31
C ASN A 119 -8.96 -27.92 10.41
N GLN A 120 -8.83 -27.40 11.64
CA GLN A 120 -8.28 -26.08 11.90
C GLN A 120 -6.95 -25.89 11.16
N VAL A 121 -6.78 -24.71 10.56
CA VAL A 121 -5.51 -24.26 9.97
C VAL A 121 -4.91 -23.23 10.90
N THR A 122 -3.63 -23.38 11.23
CA THR A 122 -2.89 -22.38 12.04
C THR A 122 -1.61 -21.97 11.33
N ALA A 123 -1.21 -20.71 11.47
CA ALA A 123 0.08 -20.21 11.02
C ALA A 123 0.51 -19.07 11.94
N GLU A 124 1.79 -19.01 12.28
CA GLU A 124 2.30 -18.01 13.22
C GLU A 124 2.63 -16.67 12.52
N PHE A 125 2.81 -16.69 11.20
CA PHE A 125 2.98 -15.49 10.38
C PHE A 125 2.48 -15.78 8.98
N VAL A 126 1.75 -14.82 8.38
CA VAL A 126 1.23 -14.91 7.02
C VAL A 126 1.32 -13.55 6.36
N GLU A 127 2.10 -13.45 5.29
CA GLU A 127 2.28 -12.23 4.50
C GLU A 127 2.03 -12.50 3.02
N ALA A 128 1.48 -11.50 2.32
CA ALA A 128 1.38 -11.46 0.88
C ALA A 128 1.82 -10.10 0.34
N HIS A 129 2.60 -10.12 -0.73
CA HIS A 129 3.08 -8.97 -1.48
C HIS A 129 2.73 -9.10 -2.97
N SER A 130 2.18 -8.04 -3.55
CA SER A 130 1.96 -7.94 -4.99
C SER A 130 2.58 -6.66 -5.56
N LEU A 131 3.18 -6.76 -6.74
CA LEU A 131 3.78 -5.66 -7.48
C LEU A 131 3.36 -5.73 -8.95
N ALA A 132 2.79 -4.64 -9.44
CA ALA A 132 2.51 -4.43 -10.86
C ALA A 132 3.27 -3.20 -11.36
N THR A 133 3.99 -3.36 -12.46
CA THR A 133 4.76 -2.30 -13.12
C THR A 133 4.41 -2.24 -14.60
N CYS A 134 4.96 -1.29 -15.35
CA CYS A 134 4.74 -1.23 -16.80
C CYS A 134 5.39 -2.36 -17.60
N THR A 135 6.29 -3.13 -16.99
CA THR A 135 6.98 -4.24 -17.68
C THR A 135 6.44 -5.62 -17.28
N GLY A 136 5.56 -5.69 -16.28
CA GLY A 136 4.95 -6.94 -15.85
C GLY A 136 4.55 -6.91 -14.38
N VAL A 137 4.28 -8.11 -13.86
CA VAL A 137 3.86 -8.33 -12.47
C VAL A 137 4.78 -9.31 -11.77
N SER A 138 4.89 -9.16 -10.45
CA SER A 138 5.57 -10.08 -9.55
C SER A 138 4.86 -10.11 -8.20
N GLY A 139 5.05 -11.17 -7.43
CA GLY A 139 4.51 -11.26 -6.08
C GLY A 139 4.75 -12.62 -5.47
N GLY A 140 4.38 -12.75 -4.20
CA GLY A 140 4.53 -13.98 -3.44
C GLY A 140 4.03 -13.84 -2.02
N SER A 141 4.17 -14.92 -1.25
CA SER A 141 3.80 -14.95 0.15
C SER A 141 4.89 -15.57 1.01
N GLU A 142 4.98 -15.10 2.25
CA GLU A 142 5.76 -15.74 3.31
C GLU A 142 4.84 -16.28 4.41
N ILE A 143 5.01 -17.55 4.75
CA ILE A 143 4.19 -18.23 5.76
C ILE A 143 5.09 -19.00 6.72
N ALA A 144 4.92 -18.76 8.02
CA ALA A 144 5.69 -19.44 9.07
C ALA A 144 4.81 -20.42 9.85
N ASN A 145 5.35 -21.63 10.09
CA ASN A 145 4.77 -22.65 10.95
C ASN A 145 3.30 -23.02 10.62
N LEU A 146 3.00 -23.14 9.31
CA LEU A 146 1.68 -23.56 8.84
C LEU A 146 1.35 -24.99 9.28
N LYS A 147 0.20 -25.19 9.91
CA LYS A 147 -0.32 -26.50 10.29
C LYS A 147 -1.77 -26.66 9.84
N LEU A 148 -2.12 -27.88 9.46
CA LEU A 148 -3.48 -28.31 9.15
C LEU A 148 -3.82 -29.49 10.05
N ALA A 149 -4.92 -29.40 10.80
CA ALA A 149 -5.32 -30.42 11.78
C ALA A 149 -4.17 -30.78 12.75
N GLY A 150 -3.39 -29.77 13.16
CA GLY A 150 -2.22 -29.92 14.03
C GLY A 150 -0.98 -30.54 13.37
N GLN A 151 -1.06 -31.00 12.12
CA GLN A 151 0.08 -31.54 11.37
C GLN A 151 0.82 -30.43 10.63
N GLN A 152 2.15 -30.44 10.71
CA GLN A 152 2.99 -29.48 10.01
C GLN A 152 2.81 -29.62 8.49
N VAL A 153 2.57 -28.49 7.84
CA VAL A 153 2.55 -28.36 6.39
C VAL A 153 3.89 -27.77 5.95
N THR A 154 4.51 -28.40 4.94
CA THR A 154 5.69 -27.85 4.28
C THR A 154 5.25 -26.80 3.26
N VAL A 155 5.61 -25.53 3.50
CA VAL A 155 5.40 -24.44 2.53
C VAL A 155 6.59 -24.42 1.57
N THR A 156 6.33 -24.66 0.28
CA THR A 156 7.38 -24.80 -0.74
C THR A 156 7.82 -23.47 -1.34
N GLY A 157 7.02 -22.42 -1.18
CA GLY A 157 7.18 -21.13 -1.88
C GLY A 157 6.74 -21.16 -3.35
N ALA A 158 6.38 -22.33 -3.90
CA ALA A 158 5.87 -22.40 -5.27
C ALA A 158 4.49 -21.73 -5.39
N PRO A 159 4.18 -21.05 -6.51
CA PRO A 159 2.84 -20.53 -6.76
C PRO A 159 1.78 -21.64 -6.72
N ASN A 160 0.62 -21.33 -6.13
CA ASN A 160 -0.58 -22.17 -6.14
C ASN A 160 -0.37 -23.58 -5.57
N GLN A 161 0.38 -23.69 -4.46
CA GLN A 161 0.55 -24.98 -3.78
C GLN A 161 -0.78 -25.41 -3.14
N THR A 162 -1.32 -26.53 -3.59
CA THR A 162 -2.64 -27.00 -3.12
C THR A 162 -2.54 -28.18 -2.16
N ILE A 163 -3.31 -28.11 -1.08
CA ILE A 163 -3.56 -29.20 -0.13
C ILE A 163 -5.05 -29.49 -0.10
N THR A 164 -5.43 -30.72 -0.40
CA THR A 164 -6.83 -31.13 -0.38
C THR A 164 -7.06 -32.19 0.67
N VAL A 165 -8.04 -31.95 1.55
CA VAL A 165 -8.63 -32.99 2.39
C VAL A 165 -9.91 -33.43 1.69
N PRO A 166 -9.94 -34.65 1.10
CA PRO A 166 -11.05 -35.08 0.24
C PRO A 166 -12.41 -34.89 0.91
N ARG A 167 -13.32 -34.20 0.22
CA ARG A 167 -14.69 -33.90 0.67
C ARG A 167 -14.79 -33.02 1.91
N VAL A 168 -13.72 -32.37 2.34
CA VAL A 168 -13.70 -31.52 3.55
C VAL A 168 -13.26 -30.10 3.21
N LEU A 169 -12.06 -29.94 2.67
CA LEU A 169 -11.52 -28.63 2.33
C LEU A 169 -10.42 -28.69 1.26
N THR A 170 -10.16 -27.54 0.65
CA THR A 170 -8.99 -27.25 -0.16
C THR A 170 -8.33 -26.00 0.40
N LEU A 171 -7.03 -26.08 0.66
CA LEU A 171 -6.18 -24.96 1.04
C LEU A 171 -5.19 -24.71 -0.10
N ILE A 172 -5.25 -23.52 -0.69
CA ILE A 172 -4.26 -23.04 -1.66
C ILE A 172 -3.31 -22.10 -0.91
N ILE A 173 -2.03 -22.37 -1.05
CA ILE A 173 -0.93 -21.63 -0.43
C ILE A 173 -0.21 -20.85 -1.54
N ASN A 174 0.13 -19.59 -1.28
CA ASN A 174 0.74 -18.69 -2.26
C ASN A 174 -0.07 -18.69 -3.56
N GLU A 175 -1.38 -18.47 -3.47
CA GLU A 175 -2.24 -18.40 -4.65
C GLU A 175 -1.85 -17.15 -5.45
N GLN A 176 -1.40 -17.35 -6.69
CA GLN A 176 -1.01 -16.27 -7.59
C GLN A 176 -1.93 -16.27 -8.79
N ILE A 177 -2.69 -15.19 -8.94
CA ILE A 177 -3.65 -14.99 -10.01
C ILE A 177 -3.17 -13.81 -10.86
N VAL A 178 -2.54 -14.10 -12.00
CA VAL A 178 -2.17 -13.08 -12.98
C VAL A 178 -3.34 -12.83 -13.91
N SER A 179 -3.85 -11.60 -13.92
CA SER A 179 -5.03 -11.18 -14.69
C SER A 179 -4.72 -10.08 -15.72
N SER A 180 -3.43 -9.90 -16.05
CA SER A 180 -2.96 -8.93 -17.04
C SER A 180 -3.66 -9.09 -18.39
N SER A 181 -4.26 -8.02 -18.89
CA SER A 181 -4.96 -8.00 -20.17
C SER A 181 -5.12 -6.56 -20.67
N GLY A 182 -5.22 -6.37 -21.99
CA GLY A 182 -5.60 -5.07 -22.58
C GLY A 182 -4.66 -3.90 -22.27
N GLY A 183 -3.38 -4.15 -21.97
CA GLY A 183 -2.41 -3.11 -21.57
C GLY A 183 -2.29 -2.92 -20.05
N THR A 184 -3.19 -3.52 -19.27
CA THR A 184 -3.11 -3.56 -17.82
C THR A 184 -2.26 -4.74 -17.36
N ASN A 185 -1.29 -4.48 -16.48
CA ASN A 185 -0.59 -5.49 -15.72
C ASN A 185 -1.28 -5.65 -14.37
N ALA A 186 -1.73 -6.86 -14.02
CA ALA A 186 -2.52 -7.11 -12.82
C ALA A 186 -2.19 -8.47 -12.19
N ILE A 187 -2.07 -8.48 -10.87
CA ILE A 187 -1.82 -9.69 -10.09
C ILE A 187 -2.54 -9.62 -8.75
N THR A 188 -3.08 -10.76 -8.31
CA THR A 188 -3.55 -10.97 -6.94
C THR A 188 -2.74 -12.08 -6.30
N ILE A 189 -2.27 -11.83 -5.09
CA ILE A 189 -1.66 -12.83 -4.23
C ILE A 189 -2.56 -13.04 -3.02
N ASN A 190 -2.96 -14.29 -2.77
CA ASN A 190 -3.54 -14.69 -1.50
C ASN A 190 -2.55 -15.63 -0.81
N ALA A 191 -2.07 -15.27 0.38
CA ALA A 191 -1.11 -16.12 1.08
C ALA A 191 -1.73 -17.47 1.44
N LEU A 192 -2.95 -17.46 1.97
CA LEU A 192 -3.78 -18.65 2.19
C LEU A 192 -5.19 -18.41 1.63
N HIS A 193 -5.68 -19.36 0.84
CA HIS A 193 -7.05 -19.39 0.35
C HIS A 193 -7.65 -20.76 0.68
N LEU A 194 -8.54 -20.77 1.67
CA LEU A 194 -9.23 -21.95 2.16
C LEU A 194 -10.66 -21.98 1.62
N THR A 195 -11.05 -23.09 0.99
CA THR A 195 -12.46 -23.41 0.71
C THR A 195 -12.83 -24.69 1.45
N ALA A 196 -13.93 -24.68 2.17
CA ALA A 196 -14.40 -25.82 2.96
C ALA A 196 -15.85 -26.18 2.64
N ILE A 197 -16.26 -27.37 3.06
CA ILE A 197 -17.65 -27.82 2.95
C ILE A 197 -18.64 -26.80 3.52
N GLY A 198 -19.86 -26.83 2.98
CA GLY A 198 -20.90 -25.88 3.39
C GLY A 198 -20.69 -24.47 2.84
N GLY A 199 -19.83 -24.28 1.84
CA GLY A 199 -19.65 -22.99 1.15
C GLY A 199 -18.87 -21.96 1.97
N ILE A 200 -18.02 -22.40 2.90
CA ILE A 200 -17.12 -21.54 3.64
C ILE A 200 -15.89 -21.25 2.77
N GLU A 201 -15.53 -19.98 2.66
CA GLU A 201 -14.31 -19.52 2.02
C GLU A 201 -13.60 -18.54 2.96
N VAL A 202 -12.30 -18.72 3.17
CA VAL A 202 -11.47 -17.83 3.97
C VAL A 202 -10.19 -17.50 3.22
N ILE A 203 -9.97 -16.22 2.98
CA ILE A 203 -8.75 -15.68 2.39
C ILE A 203 -7.98 -14.94 3.48
N VAL A 204 -6.69 -15.21 3.58
CA VAL A 204 -5.78 -14.60 4.56
C VAL A 204 -4.61 -13.96 3.85
N SER A 205 -4.32 -12.71 4.24
CA SER A 205 -3.33 -11.83 3.64
C SER A 205 -3.47 -11.81 2.12
N SER A 206 -4.34 -10.92 1.65
CA SER A 206 -4.56 -10.70 0.23
C SER A 206 -3.95 -9.37 -0.20
N ALA A 207 -3.24 -9.40 -1.32
CA ALA A 207 -2.62 -8.24 -1.96
C ALA A 207 -2.94 -8.27 -3.46
N HIS A 208 -3.68 -7.28 -3.92
CA HIS A 208 -3.97 -7.05 -5.34
C HIS A 208 -3.30 -5.76 -5.81
N SER A 209 -2.65 -5.79 -6.97
CA SER A 209 -2.09 -4.61 -7.61
C SER A 209 -2.34 -4.66 -9.11
N ASP A 210 -2.75 -3.53 -9.67
CA ASP A 210 -2.85 -3.35 -11.11
C ASP A 210 -2.45 -1.95 -11.57
N ILE A 211 -1.94 -1.90 -12.79
CA ILE A 211 -1.48 -0.67 -13.43
C ILE A 211 -1.80 -0.74 -14.91
N ASN A 212 -2.39 0.34 -15.43
CA ASN A 212 -2.49 0.59 -16.86
C ASN A 212 -1.59 1.78 -17.20
N CYS A 213 -0.56 1.53 -18.01
CA CYS A 213 0.53 2.48 -18.17
C CYS A 213 0.27 3.51 -19.26
N GLY A 214 0.66 4.74 -18.95
CA GLY A 214 0.77 5.83 -19.88
C GLY A 214 1.68 6.91 -19.32
N ALA A 215 1.34 8.18 -19.48
CA ALA A 215 2.14 9.26 -18.92
C ALA A 215 1.98 9.34 -17.39
N SER A 216 3.10 9.33 -16.67
CA SER A 216 3.12 9.50 -15.22
C SER A 216 4.25 10.46 -14.81
N PRO A 217 3.94 11.67 -14.31
CA PRO A 217 4.96 12.53 -13.75
C PRO A 217 5.48 11.95 -12.43
N PRO A 218 6.80 12.05 -12.15
CA PRO A 218 7.34 11.62 -10.86
C PRO A 218 6.66 12.32 -9.70
N THR A 219 6.22 11.55 -8.70
CA THR A 219 5.58 12.08 -7.49
C THR A 219 6.58 12.08 -6.32
N PRO A 220 6.92 13.26 -5.75
CA PRO A 220 7.78 13.34 -4.56
C PRO A 220 7.21 12.54 -3.40
N LYS A 221 8.05 11.71 -2.77
CA LYS A 221 7.72 10.85 -1.64
C LYS A 221 9.02 10.42 -0.93
N ASP A 222 8.92 10.10 0.34
CA ASP A 222 9.95 9.39 1.09
C ASP A 222 9.26 8.74 2.29
N PHE A 223 8.86 7.49 2.16
CA PHE A 223 8.19 6.75 3.23
C PHE A 223 8.56 5.28 3.20
N MET A 224 8.35 4.60 4.30
CA MET A 224 8.52 3.16 4.41
C MET A 224 7.20 2.46 4.73
N THR A 225 7.10 1.22 4.26
CA THR A 225 6.10 0.25 4.72
C THR A 225 6.83 -0.98 5.23
N GLY A 226 6.25 -1.69 6.18
CA GLY A 226 6.83 -2.95 6.60
C GLY A 226 5.89 -3.76 7.48
N GLY A 227 5.95 -5.08 7.32
CA GLY A 227 5.20 -6.04 8.12
C GLY A 227 6.03 -7.29 8.31
N GLY A 228 6.20 -7.74 9.54
CA GLY A 228 7.13 -8.82 9.84
C GLY A 228 7.32 -9.07 11.32
N TYR A 229 8.39 -9.78 11.64
CA TYR A 229 8.82 -10.00 13.02
C TYR A 229 10.32 -10.14 13.17
N VAL A 230 10.81 -9.75 14.34
CA VAL A 230 12.15 -10.06 14.85
C VAL A 230 12.04 -11.07 15.99
N ILE A 231 13.17 -11.65 16.39
CA ILE A 231 13.22 -12.47 17.61
C ILE A 231 13.44 -11.53 18.80
N GLY A 232 12.46 -11.50 19.70
CA GLY A 232 12.45 -10.64 20.88
C GLY A 232 13.42 -11.08 21.96
N ASN A 233 13.53 -10.24 23.00
CA ASN A 233 14.43 -10.49 24.14
C ASN A 233 14.09 -11.79 24.90
N GLY A 234 12.82 -12.20 24.89
CA GLY A 234 12.35 -13.46 25.48
C GLY A 234 12.56 -14.69 24.60
N GLY A 235 13.10 -14.53 23.38
CA GLY A 235 13.24 -15.58 22.38
C GLY A 235 11.95 -15.89 21.60
N GLY A 236 10.83 -15.25 21.96
CA GLY A 236 9.59 -15.26 21.19
C GLY A 236 9.65 -14.34 19.97
N LYS A 237 8.54 -14.27 19.22
CA LYS A 237 8.39 -13.36 18.09
C LYS A 237 7.91 -12.01 18.59
N ASP A 238 8.50 -10.97 18.02
CA ASP A 238 8.03 -9.60 18.18
C ASP A 238 7.53 -9.12 16.83
N ASN A 239 6.21 -9.12 16.66
CA ASN A 239 5.56 -8.79 15.41
C ASN A 239 5.35 -7.29 15.28
N PHE A 240 5.52 -6.78 14.07
CA PHE A 240 5.32 -5.37 13.77
C PHE A 240 4.61 -5.19 12.43
N GLY A 241 3.95 -4.05 12.31
CA GLY A 241 3.53 -3.50 11.03
C GLY A 241 3.49 -1.99 11.10
N PHE A 242 3.99 -1.33 10.06
CA PHE A 242 4.05 0.12 10.02
C PHE A 242 3.96 0.67 8.61
N VAL A 243 3.56 1.92 8.56
CA VAL A 243 3.58 2.78 7.39
C VAL A 243 4.02 4.15 7.92
N ALA A 244 5.12 4.72 7.45
CA ALA A 244 5.69 5.93 8.06
C ALA A 244 6.47 6.80 7.05
N GLY A 245 6.21 8.10 7.01
CA GLY A 245 7.02 9.07 6.27
C GLY A 245 6.21 10.09 5.46
N LEU A 246 6.86 10.69 4.47
CA LEU A 246 6.28 11.63 3.52
C LEU A 246 5.57 10.88 2.39
N LYS A 247 4.24 10.79 2.48
CA LYS A 247 3.39 10.11 1.49
C LYS A 247 3.44 10.79 0.11
N PRO A 248 3.04 10.10 -0.97
CA PRO A 248 3.05 10.67 -2.32
C PRO A 248 2.39 12.06 -2.40
N GLY A 249 3.18 13.05 -2.79
CA GLY A 249 2.75 14.44 -2.94
C GLY A 249 2.47 15.19 -1.62
N LYS A 250 2.88 14.63 -0.48
CA LYS A 250 2.69 15.24 0.85
C LYS A 250 3.99 15.83 1.38
N THR A 251 3.86 16.87 2.20
CA THR A 251 4.96 17.57 2.87
C THR A 251 4.94 17.41 4.39
N ILE A 252 3.92 16.72 4.91
CA ILE A 252 3.73 16.45 6.34
C ILE A 252 3.93 14.96 6.52
N VAL A 253 4.73 14.60 7.53
CA VAL A 253 4.95 13.21 7.93
C VAL A 253 3.65 12.66 8.50
N SER A 254 3.32 11.43 8.12
CA SER A 254 2.22 10.69 8.73
C SER A 254 2.54 9.20 8.76
N GLY A 255 1.78 8.48 9.57
CA GLY A 255 1.92 7.04 9.66
C GLY A 255 1.42 6.47 10.97
N HIS A 256 1.68 5.18 11.13
CA HIS A 256 1.32 4.41 12.30
C HIS A 256 2.26 3.20 12.42
N LEU A 257 2.27 2.64 13.61
CA LEU A 257 2.98 1.46 14.03
C LEU A 257 2.05 0.59 14.91
N ASN A 258 1.94 -0.68 14.56
CA ASN A 258 1.51 -1.75 15.42
C ASN A 258 2.72 -2.59 15.79
N TYR A 259 2.88 -2.90 17.07
CA TYR A 259 3.93 -3.79 17.54
C TYR A 259 3.46 -4.58 18.75
N ILE A 260 3.84 -5.86 18.84
CA ILE A 260 3.59 -6.70 20.00
C ILE A 260 4.82 -7.58 20.27
N ASP A 261 5.21 -7.65 21.53
CA ASP A 261 6.15 -8.66 22.03
C ASP A 261 5.32 -9.82 22.58
N HIS A 262 5.29 -10.96 21.89
CA HIS A 262 4.46 -12.10 22.30
C HIS A 262 4.99 -12.79 23.57
N SER A 263 6.22 -12.51 24.02
CA SER A 263 6.77 -13.05 25.27
C SER A 263 6.21 -12.33 26.49
N SER A 264 5.97 -11.02 26.37
CA SER A 264 5.36 -10.20 27.44
C SER A 264 3.85 -10.04 27.27
N GLY A 265 3.35 -10.10 26.03
CA GLY A 265 1.95 -9.84 25.67
C GLY A 265 1.59 -8.36 25.65
N ASP A 266 2.59 -7.46 25.63
CA ASP A 266 2.39 -6.01 25.78
C ASP A 266 2.34 -5.32 24.39
N PRO A 267 1.16 -4.96 23.86
CA PRO A 267 1.07 -4.28 22.58
C PRO A 267 1.46 -2.80 22.70
N VAL A 268 2.28 -2.35 21.77
CA VAL A 268 2.49 -0.92 21.50
C VAL A 268 1.44 -0.48 20.49
N LYS A 269 0.59 0.46 20.92
CA LYS A 269 -0.34 1.15 20.02
C LYS A 269 0.20 2.54 19.75
N SER A 270 0.66 2.78 18.53
CA SER A 270 0.96 4.15 18.09
C SER A 270 -0.30 5.02 18.09
N ILE A 271 -0.10 6.31 18.34
CA ILE A 271 -1.15 7.33 18.18
C ILE A 271 -0.92 8.06 16.85
N ASP A 272 0.33 8.41 16.56
CA ASP A 272 0.74 9.08 15.32
C ASP A 272 2.25 8.87 15.08
N VAL A 273 2.71 9.12 13.86
CA VAL A 273 4.13 9.26 13.51
C VAL A 273 4.42 10.74 13.28
N THR A 274 5.20 11.35 14.16
CA THR A 274 5.44 12.80 14.17
C THR A 274 6.85 13.19 13.73
N SER A 275 7.76 12.22 13.61
CA SER A 275 9.09 12.43 13.06
C SER A 275 9.43 11.32 12.06
N TYR A 276 10.20 11.70 11.04
CA TYR A 276 10.74 10.79 10.03
C TYR A 276 12.02 11.40 9.46
N SER A 277 13.10 10.62 9.45
CA SER A 277 14.39 11.05 8.92
C SER A 277 15.24 9.85 8.50
N GLY A 278 16.33 10.09 7.78
CA GLY A 278 17.29 9.04 7.43
C GLY A 278 17.88 9.27 6.04
N THR A 279 18.79 8.38 5.65
CA THR A 279 19.46 8.42 4.35
C THR A 279 19.77 7.00 3.90
N GLY A 280 20.07 6.82 2.61
CA GLY A 280 20.29 5.49 2.04
C GLY A 280 19.03 4.63 2.18
N LEU A 281 19.22 3.38 2.60
CA LEU A 281 18.17 2.36 2.71
C LEU A 281 17.43 2.37 4.06
N CYS A 282 17.87 3.21 5.01
CA CYS A 282 17.36 3.20 6.38
C CYS A 282 16.60 4.49 6.70
N ARG A 283 15.55 4.36 7.52
CA ARG A 283 14.83 5.50 8.09
C ARG A 283 14.55 5.27 9.55
N GLU A 284 14.59 6.37 10.29
CA GLU A 284 14.12 6.45 11.66
C GLU A 284 12.81 7.23 11.69
N PHE A 285 11.83 6.72 12.43
CA PHE A 285 10.58 7.41 12.68
C PHE A 285 10.17 7.26 14.14
N SER A 286 9.48 8.27 14.68
CA SER A 286 9.08 8.28 16.08
C SER A 286 7.71 8.91 16.26
N GLY A 287 7.08 8.61 17.40
CA GLY A 287 5.83 9.23 17.76
C GLY A 287 5.33 8.86 19.16
N PRO A 288 4.23 9.48 19.60
CA PRO A 288 3.55 9.08 20.81
C PRO A 288 2.83 7.74 20.61
N GLY A 289 2.82 6.91 21.65
CA GLY A 289 2.10 5.65 21.69
C GLY A 289 1.68 5.28 23.10
N THR A 290 1.10 4.10 23.24
CA THR A 290 0.74 3.53 24.53
C THR A 290 1.16 2.07 24.64
N VAL A 291 1.55 1.65 25.83
CA VAL A 291 1.73 0.24 26.23
C VAL A 291 0.79 -0.01 27.41
N ASN A 292 -0.15 -0.93 27.26
CA ASN A 292 -1.18 -1.20 28.29
C ASN A 292 -1.90 0.08 28.79
N GLY A 293 -2.14 1.03 27.88
CA GLY A 293 -2.77 2.33 28.18
C GLY A 293 -1.85 3.37 28.84
N GLN A 294 -0.60 3.04 29.17
CA GLN A 294 0.39 4.01 29.66
C GLN A 294 1.11 4.68 28.48
N SER A 295 1.22 6.01 28.52
CA SER A 295 1.89 6.79 27.47
C SER A 295 3.38 6.48 27.39
N VAL A 296 3.85 6.26 26.16
CA VAL A 296 5.27 6.13 25.81
C VAL A 296 5.58 6.93 24.56
N THR A 297 6.85 7.22 24.31
CA THR A 297 7.34 7.58 22.98
C THR A 297 8.00 6.34 22.39
N PHE A 298 7.65 6.01 21.15
CA PHE A 298 8.34 4.97 20.37
C PHE A 298 9.32 5.62 19.38
N THR A 299 10.42 4.95 19.13
CA THR A 299 11.39 5.28 18.07
C THR A 299 11.73 3.99 17.35
N VAL A 300 11.51 3.95 16.05
CA VAL A 300 11.80 2.81 15.19
C VAL A 300 12.89 3.19 14.21
N ASN A 301 13.87 2.30 14.01
CA ASN A 301 14.78 2.35 12.88
C ASN A 301 14.56 1.10 12.03
N ALA A 302 14.28 1.32 10.74
CA ALA A 302 13.99 0.29 9.76
C ALA A 302 14.92 0.46 8.54
N CYS A 303 15.41 -0.66 7.98
CA CYS A 303 16.22 -0.67 6.78
C CYS A 303 15.70 -1.70 5.78
N ASP A 304 15.52 -1.27 4.54
CA ASP A 304 15.16 -2.08 3.38
C ASP A 304 16.43 -2.54 2.67
N ASN A 305 16.93 -3.71 3.03
CA ASN A 305 18.26 -4.17 2.61
C ASN A 305 18.22 -5.12 1.41
N ASN A 306 17.12 -5.84 1.20
CA ASN A 306 16.97 -6.77 0.06
C ASN A 306 15.53 -7.29 -0.08
N GLU A 307 15.12 -7.65 -1.30
CA GLU A 307 13.91 -8.42 -1.56
C GLU A 307 14.22 -9.89 -1.90
N PRO A 308 13.63 -10.88 -1.20
CA PRO A 308 12.75 -10.74 -0.03
C PRO A 308 13.51 -10.28 1.23
N GLY A 309 12.81 -9.57 2.12
CA GLY A 309 13.37 -8.94 3.32
C GLY A 309 13.81 -9.88 4.43
N LYS A 310 13.23 -11.09 4.51
CA LYS A 310 13.62 -12.12 5.50
C LYS A 310 15.13 -12.37 5.46
N SER A 311 15.78 -12.29 6.61
CA SER A 311 17.23 -12.46 6.80
C SER A 311 18.12 -11.32 6.27
N TYR A 312 17.54 -10.22 5.78
CA TYR A 312 18.28 -9.07 5.25
C TYR A 312 17.83 -7.75 5.88
N ASP A 313 16.54 -7.47 5.83
CA ASP A 313 15.96 -6.25 6.39
C ASP A 313 16.15 -6.21 7.91
N THR A 314 16.27 -5.00 8.44
CA THR A 314 16.46 -4.81 9.89
C THR A 314 15.38 -3.93 10.47
N PHE A 315 14.94 -4.31 11.66
CA PHE A 315 13.99 -3.55 12.46
C PHE A 315 14.54 -3.38 13.87
N SER A 316 14.38 -2.19 14.43
CA SER A 316 14.59 -1.95 15.85
C SER A 316 13.55 -0.99 16.37
N ILE A 317 13.16 -1.18 17.63
CA ILE A 317 12.26 -0.29 18.36
C ILE A 317 12.84 0.02 19.73
N HIS A 318 12.72 1.28 20.13
CA HIS A 318 12.99 1.75 21.47
C HIS A 318 11.77 2.50 22.01
N LEU A 319 11.40 2.19 23.25
CA LEU A 319 10.36 2.90 23.98
C LEU A 319 10.95 3.72 25.14
N SER A 320 10.32 4.86 25.44
CA SER A 320 10.74 5.75 26.54
C SER A 320 10.69 5.12 27.93
N ASN A 321 10.03 3.98 28.10
CA ASN A 321 10.00 3.20 29.34
C ASN A 321 11.23 2.28 29.52
N GLY A 322 12.18 2.30 28.57
CA GLY A 322 13.40 1.51 28.60
C GLY A 322 13.37 0.24 27.74
N TYR A 323 12.20 -0.16 27.23
CA TYR A 323 12.08 -1.31 26.33
C TYR A 323 12.87 -1.10 25.03
N ARG A 324 13.56 -2.14 24.56
CA ARG A 324 14.34 -2.14 23.33
C ARG A 324 14.36 -3.54 22.71
N VAL A 325 14.18 -3.62 21.40
CA VAL A 325 14.54 -4.80 20.59
C VAL A 325 15.16 -4.34 19.28
N ALA A 326 16.07 -5.13 18.73
CA ALA A 326 16.65 -4.92 17.42
C ALA A 326 17.00 -6.28 16.81
N GLY A 327 16.80 -6.43 15.50
CA GLY A 327 17.15 -7.66 14.82
C GLY A 327 17.02 -7.57 13.31
N VAL A 328 17.59 -8.57 12.66
CA VAL A 328 17.28 -8.92 11.27
C VAL A 328 15.92 -9.60 11.24
N LEU A 329 15.11 -9.36 10.21
CA LEU A 329 13.79 -9.97 10.10
C LEU A 329 13.88 -11.50 10.05
N ALA A 330 13.16 -12.17 10.94
CA ALA A 330 12.99 -13.63 10.91
C ALA A 330 11.83 -14.04 9.97
N GLY A 331 10.96 -13.09 9.60
CA GLY A 331 10.00 -13.16 8.51
C GLY A 331 9.35 -11.82 8.25
N GLY A 332 8.83 -11.64 7.03
CA GLY A 332 8.23 -10.40 6.55
C GLY A 332 9.17 -9.58 5.68
N ASN A 333 8.72 -8.36 5.37
CA ASN A 333 9.38 -7.47 4.42
C ASN A 333 9.26 -6.01 4.87
N ILE A 334 10.29 -5.21 4.60
CA ILE A 334 10.28 -3.75 4.71
C ILE A 334 10.55 -3.20 3.30
N GLN A 335 9.90 -2.09 2.94
CA GLN A 335 10.11 -1.42 1.65
C GLN A 335 10.26 0.07 1.87
N LEU A 336 11.28 0.65 1.21
CA LEU A 336 11.50 2.08 1.10
C LEU A 336 10.97 2.61 -0.23
N HIS A 337 10.22 3.70 -0.17
CA HIS A 337 9.59 4.35 -1.32
C HIS A 337 10.08 5.80 -1.45
N THR A 338 10.84 6.09 -2.51
CA THR A 338 11.40 7.43 -2.82
C THR A 338 11.08 7.91 -4.23
#